data_AF-A0A453GG77-F1
#
_entry.id   AF-A0A453GG77-F1
#
_cell.length_a   1.000
_cell.length_b   1.000
_cell.length_c   1.000
_cell.angle_alpha   90.00
_cell.angle_beta   90.00
_cell.angle_gamma   90.00
#
_symmetry.space_group_name_H-M   'P 1'
#
loop_
_entity.id
_entity.type
_entity.pdbx_description
1 polymer ?
#
loop_
_entity_poly.entity_id
_entity_poly.type
_entity_poly.pdbx_seq_one_letter_code
_entity_poly.pdbx_strand_id
1 'polypeptide(L)' 'MSISLMAGVLPKYFHSEWSVAQFRLHEGEQYIVAFGHEKNTVAVVGMDGSFYRCQFDPVNGGEMQQLECHNFLKPSDQP' A
#
# COMPACT_ATOMS: atom_id res chain seq x y z
N MET A 1 16.69 1.91 -21.40
CA MET A 1 17.50 3.15 -21.38
C MET A 1 17.67 3.56 -19.92
N SER A 2 18.85 3.31 -19.34
CA SER A 2 19.18 3.76 -17.99
C SER A 2 19.53 5.24 -18.03
N ILE A 3 18.88 6.05 -17.20
CA ILE A 3 19.33 7.42 -16.95
C ILE A 3 20.52 7.32 -16.00
N SER A 4 21.73 7.37 -16.56
CA SER A 4 22.94 7.58 -15.77
C SER A 4 22.98 9.04 -15.34
N LEU A 5 22.33 9.33 -14.22
CA LEU A 5 22.29 10.66 -13.63
C LEU A 5 23.56 10.83 -12.80
N MET A 6 24.38 11.81 -13.19
CA MET A 6 25.60 12.20 -12.48
C MET A 6 25.35 12.24 -10.96
N ALA A 7 25.99 11.34 -10.22
CA ALA A 7 25.74 11.05 -8.80
C ALA A 7 26.14 12.17 -7.81
N GLY A 8 26.21 13.43 -8.25
CA GLY A 8 26.81 14.53 -7.48
C GLY A 8 25.96 15.79 -7.31
N VAL A 9 24.79 15.91 -7.94
CA VAL A 9 24.01 17.17 -7.90
C VAL A 9 22.50 16.99 -7.86
N LEU A 10 22.02 15.78 -7.58
CA LEU A 10 20.60 15.58 -7.36
C LEU A 10 20.19 16.23 -6.05
N PRO A 11 19.20 17.13 -6.05
CA PRO A 11 18.69 17.65 -4.80
C PRO A 11 18.28 16.49 -3.90
N LYS A 12 18.50 16.60 -2.58
CA LYS A 12 18.23 15.49 -1.63
C LYS A 12 16.79 14.96 -1.69
N TYR A 13 15.84 15.78 -2.15
CA TYR A 13 14.45 15.39 -2.42
C TYR A 13 14.23 14.63 -3.74
N PHE A 14 15.24 14.39 -4.56
CA PHE A 14 15.18 13.39 -5.63
C PHE A 14 15.63 11.99 -5.15
N HIS A 15 16.26 11.92 -3.97
CA HIS A 15 16.32 10.72 -3.14
C HIS A 15 15.15 10.66 -2.14
N SER A 16 14.06 11.40 -2.40
CA SER A 16 12.88 11.41 -1.53
C SER A 16 12.49 9.98 -1.20
N GLU A 17 12.53 9.67 0.08
CA GLU A 17 12.03 8.41 0.63
C GLU A 17 10.64 8.17 0.02
N TRP A 18 10.54 7.15 -0.84
CA TRP A 18 9.29 6.78 -1.48
C TRP A 18 8.35 6.25 -0.41
N SER A 19 7.53 7.15 0.13
CA SER A 19 6.58 6.91 1.22
C SER A 19 7.25 6.49 2.55
N VAL A 20 6.74 6.96 3.69
CA VAL A 20 7.18 6.47 5.01
C VAL A 20 6.90 4.97 5.12
N ALA A 21 5.73 4.53 4.68
CA ALA A 21 5.36 3.12 4.62
C ALA A 21 4.54 2.82 3.37
N GLN A 22 4.56 1.57 2.92
CA GLN A 22 3.91 1.13 1.68
C GLN A 22 3.23 -0.24 1.84
N PHE A 23 2.10 -0.42 1.17
CA PHE A 23 1.41 -1.70 1.03
C PHE A 23 1.06 -1.90 -0.44
N ARG A 24 1.34 -3.09 -0.99
CA ARG A 24 1.13 -3.39 -2.41
C ARG A 24 -0.19 -4.14 -2.60
N LEU A 25 -1.01 -3.62 -3.50
CA LEU A 25 -2.31 -4.19 -3.87
C LEU A 25 -2.25 -4.77 -5.29
N HIS A 26 -3.26 -5.56 -5.65
CA HIS A 26 -3.37 -6.06 -7.02
C HIS A 26 -3.69 -4.91 -7.99
N GLU A 27 -3.02 -4.91 -9.14
CA GLU A 27 -3.28 -3.97 -10.23
C GLU A 27 -4.66 -4.22 -10.88
N GLY A 28 -5.25 -3.19 -11.48
CA GLY A 28 -6.51 -3.29 -12.22
C GLY A 28 -7.77 -3.05 -11.39
N GLU A 29 -7.65 -3.04 -10.06
CA GLU A 29 -8.77 -2.77 -9.15
C GLU A 29 -8.76 -1.33 -8.63
N GLN A 30 -9.95 -0.83 -8.30
CA GLN A 30 -10.12 0.45 -7.63
C GLN A 30 -10.25 0.25 -6.12
N TYR A 31 -9.56 1.08 -5.34
CA TYR A 31 -9.52 0.96 -3.89
C TYR A 31 -9.86 2.28 -3.20
N ILE A 32 -10.48 2.16 -2.02
CA ILE A 32 -10.63 3.24 -1.04
C ILE A 32 -9.76 2.90 0.16
N VAL A 33 -9.04 3.89 0.68
CA VAL A 33 -8.09 3.74 1.77
C VAL A 33 -8.41 4.74 2.89
N ALA A 34 -8.34 4.29 4.14
CA ALA A 34 -8.53 5.11 5.32
C ALA A 34 -7.63 4.66 6.48
N PHE A 35 -7.42 5.52 7.48
CA PHE A 35 -6.80 5.10 8.73
C PHE A 35 -7.77 4.23 9.52
N GLY A 36 -7.28 3.10 10.02
CA GLY A 36 -8.06 2.20 10.86
C GLY A 36 -8.24 2.76 12.28
N HIS A 37 -9.16 2.16 13.03
CA HIS A 37 -9.38 2.52 14.43
C HIS A 37 -8.17 2.13 15.30
N GLU A 38 -7.53 1.00 15.02
CA GLU A 38 -6.35 0.55 15.76
C GLU A 38 -5.12 1.39 15.44
N LYS A 39 -4.22 1.54 16.41
CA LYS A 39 -3.01 2.36 16.25
C LYS A 39 -2.15 1.86 15.08
N ASN A 40 -1.68 2.81 14.29
CA ASN A 40 -0.80 2.61 13.15
C ASN A 40 -1.38 1.66 12.10
N THR A 41 -2.71 1.60 11.98
CA THR A 41 -3.37 0.75 11.00
C THR A 41 -3.99 1.55 9.86
N VAL A 42 -4.02 0.93 8.70
CA VAL A 42 -4.68 1.41 7.48
C VAL A 42 -5.67 0.33 7.08
N ALA A 43 -6.89 0.73 6.76
CA ALA A 43 -7.92 -0.11 6.16
C ALA A 43 -8.02 0.19 4.66
N VAL A 44 -8.08 -0.86 3.86
CA VAL A 44 -8.22 -0.79 2.39
C VAL A 44 -9.44 -1.61 2.01
N VAL A 45 -10.29 -1.04 1.14
CA VAL A 45 -11.44 -1.74 0.54
C VAL A 45 -11.32 -1.66 -0.97
N GLY A 46 -11.30 -2.80 -1.65
CA GLY A 46 -11.33 -2.92 -3.11
C GLY A 46 -12.75 -3.05 -3.66
N MET A 47 -12.96 -2.60 -4.90
CA MET A 47 -14.24 -2.73 -5.61
C MET A 47 -14.60 -4.20 -5.91
N ASP A 48 -13.60 -5.10 -5.95
CA ASP A 48 -13.74 -6.55 -6.03
C ASP A 48 -14.20 -7.21 -4.70
N GLY A 49 -14.51 -6.41 -3.68
CA GLY A 49 -14.93 -6.89 -2.37
C GLY A 49 -13.79 -7.26 -1.43
N SER A 50 -12.54 -7.11 -1.87
CA SER A 50 -11.37 -7.33 -1.02
C SER A 50 -11.29 -6.30 0.10
N PHE A 51 -10.88 -6.74 1.27
CA PHE A 51 -10.58 -5.90 2.42
C PHE A 51 -9.25 -6.29 3.00
N TYR A 52 -8.43 -5.29 3.27
CA TYR A 52 -7.14 -5.46 3.91
C TYR A 52 -7.07 -4.53 5.11
N ARG A 53 -6.54 -5.07 6.21
CA ARG A 53 -6.10 -4.26 7.34
C ARG A 53 -4.60 -4.41 7.47
N CYS A 54 -3.88 -3.30 7.34
CA CYS A 54 -2.43 -3.28 7.31
C CYS A 54 -1.92 -2.42 8.46
N GLN A 55 -0.77 -2.79 9.04
CA GLN A 55 -0.10 -2.01 10.07
C GLN A 55 1.24 -1.50 9.57
N PHE A 56 1.50 -0.22 9.79
CA PHE A 56 2.80 0.39 9.50
C PHE A 56 3.63 0.55 10.78
N ASP A 57 4.94 0.44 10.65
CA ASP A 57 5.87 0.82 11.72
C ASP A 57 6.03 2.35 11.71
N PRO A 58 5.58 3.08 12.75
CA PRO A 58 5.68 4.54 12.77
C PRO A 58 7.10 5.07 13.00
N VAL A 59 8.05 4.20 13.38
CA VAL A 59 9.45 4.55 13.66
C VAL A 59 10.33 4.25 12.44
N ASN A 60 10.23 3.03 11.91
CA ASN A 60 11.11 2.57 10.84
C ASN A 60 10.44 2.63 9.45
N GLY A 61 9.12 2.78 9.37
CA GLY A 61 8.40 2.80 8.11
C GLY A 61 8.50 1.47 7.34
N GLY A 62 8.56 1.56 6.01
CA GLY A 62 8.80 0.43 5.12
C GLY A 62 7.55 -0.34 4.70
N GLU A 63 7.70 -1.63 4.43
CA GLU A 63 6.58 -2.49 4.02
C GLU A 63 5.63 -2.73 5.19
N MET A 64 4.35 -2.43 4.98
CA MET A 64 3.32 -2.63 5.99
C MET A 64 3.00 -4.12 6.17
N GLN A 65 2.74 -4.54 7.41
CA GLN A 65 2.28 -5.89 7.70
C GLN A 65 0.78 -6.02 7.42
N GLN A 66 0.38 -7.02 6.64
CA GLN A 66 -1.03 -7.40 6.51
C GLN A 66 -1.48 -8.12 7.79
N LEU A 67 -2.43 -7.54 8.51
CA LEU A 67 -3.04 -8.14 9.70
C LEU A 67 -4.27 -8.97 9.34
N GLU A 68 -5.07 -8.49 8.38
CA GLU A 68 -6.28 -9.18 7.92
C GLU A 68 -6.43 -9.07 6.40
N CYS A 69 -7.03 -10.11 5.82
CA CYS A 69 -7.47 -10.13 4.43
C CYS A 69 -8.76 -10.95 4.33
N HIS A 70 -9.82 -10.31 3.87
CA HIS A 70 -11.14 -10.92 3.69
C HIS A 70 -11.70 -10.49 2.33
N ASN A 71 -12.54 -11.32 1.72
CA ASN A 71 -13.38 -10.88 0.62
C ASN A 71 -14.86 -11.01 1.05
N PHE A 72 -15.61 -9.92 0.97
CA PHE A 72 -17.01 -9.88 1.38
C PHE A 72 -17.98 -10.22 0.25
N LEU A 73 -17.52 -10.18 -1.00
CA LEU A 73 -18.27 -10.68 -2.14
C LEU A 73 -18.08 -12.19 -2.22
N LYS A 74 -19.19 -12.90 -2.47
CA LYS A 74 -19.09 -14.31 -2.82
C LYS A 74 -18.46 -14.40 -4.22
N PRO A 75 -17.72 -15.48 -4.53
CA PRO A 75 -17.38 -15.79 -5.90
C PRO A 75 -18.68 -15.73 -6.71
N SER A 76 -18.70 -15.01 -7.82
CA SER A 76 -19.83 -15.09 -8.74
C SER A 76 -20.04 -16.56 -9.07
N ASP A 77 -21.25 -17.08 -8.88
CA ASP A 77 -21.63 -18.41 -9.39
C ASP A 77 -21.38 -18.35 -10.90
N GLN A 78 -20.23 -18.88 -11.34
CA GLN A 78 -19.92 -19.03 -12.76
C GLN A 78 -20.86 -20.11 -13.30
N PRO A 79 -21.68 -19.83 -14.33
CA PRO A 79 -22.36 -20.87 -15.08
C PRO A 79 -21.36 -21.79 -15.81
#